data_AF-A0A5B0QHP8-F1
#
_entry.id   AF-A0A5B0QHP8-F1
#
_cell.length_a   1.000
_cell.length_b   1.000
_cell.length_c   1.000
_cell.angle_alpha   90.00
_cell.angle_beta   90.00
_cell.angle_gamma   90.00
#
_symmetry.space_group_name_H-M   'P 1'
#
loop_
_entity.id
_entity.type
_entity.pdbx_description
1 polymer ?
#
loop_
_entity_poly.entity_id
_entity_poly.type
_entity_poly.pdbx_seq_one_letter_code
_entity_poly.pdbx_strand_id
1 'polypeptide(L)'
;MTARSPISIPSDTSSDNGLRLTGEDLAISMLLTPDGALTYGHDTFTQAEFECLETKILERIQIFCRTFVPRDEEEHRGRIKLYKDLKRYFELGTI
;
A
#
# COMPACT_ATOMS: atom_id res chain seq x y z
N MET A 1 24.21 12.04 16.04
CA MET A 1 23.45 11.77 14.79
C MET A 1 23.28 10.27 14.69
N THR A 2 22.12 9.73 15.07
CA THR A 2 21.85 8.28 15.08
C THR A 2 21.31 7.88 13.71
N ALA A 3 22.19 7.47 12.81
CA ALA A 3 21.82 6.91 11.52
C ALA A 3 21.28 5.49 11.74
N ARG A 4 20.01 5.27 11.41
CA ARG A 4 19.33 3.98 11.51
C ARG A 4 19.79 3.12 10.32
N SER A 5 20.41 1.98 10.58
CA SER A 5 20.92 1.08 9.54
C SER A 5 19.79 0.44 8.71
N PRO A 6 20.02 0.09 7.43
CA PRO A 6 19.04 -0.61 6.60
C PRO A 6 18.72 -1.99 7.17
N ILE A 7 17.48 -2.44 7.03
CA ILE A 7 17.06 -3.79 7.43
C ILE A 7 17.65 -4.78 6.42
N SER A 8 18.56 -5.65 6.88
CA SER A 8 19.14 -6.72 6.05
C SER A 8 18.19 -7.93 5.98
N ILE A 9 17.73 -8.27 4.78
CA ILE A 9 16.98 -9.50 4.50
C ILE A 9 17.97 -10.56 3.95
N PRO A 10 17.99 -11.80 4.48
CA PRO A 10 18.91 -12.83 4.01
C PRO A 10 18.66 -13.20 2.55
N SER A 11 19.73 -13.14 1.76
CA SER A 11 19.74 -13.33 0.31
C SER A 11 19.92 -14.80 -0.07
N ASP A 12 18.97 -15.67 0.29
CA ASP A 12 18.98 -17.08 -0.12
C ASP A 12 17.64 -17.50 -0.75
N THR A 13 17.27 -16.87 -1.86
CA THR A 13 16.58 -17.49 -3.01
C THR A 13 16.46 -16.47 -4.15
N SER A 14 17.29 -16.59 -5.19
CA SER A 14 17.04 -15.88 -6.44
C SER A 14 15.78 -16.46 -7.11
N SER A 15 14.90 -15.57 -7.59
CA SER A 15 13.51 -15.80 -8.05
C SER A 15 12.47 -15.83 -6.91
N ASP A 16 12.49 -14.76 -6.12
CA ASP A 16 11.64 -14.47 -4.98
C ASP A 16 10.53 -13.48 -5.38
N ASN A 17 9.27 -13.90 -5.34
CA ASN A 17 8.16 -12.98 -5.08
C ASN A 17 6.90 -13.71 -4.58
N GLY A 18 7.05 -14.63 -3.65
CA GLY A 18 5.91 -15.30 -3.04
C GLY A 18 6.24 -15.72 -1.63
N LEU A 19 5.48 -15.20 -0.66
CA LEU A 19 5.38 -15.72 0.70
C LEU A 19 5.62 -17.23 0.69
N ARG A 20 6.76 -17.68 1.22
CA ARG A 20 7.02 -19.11 1.39
C ARG A 20 6.03 -19.60 2.43
N LEU A 21 4.85 -20.01 1.98
CA LEU A 21 3.84 -20.65 2.79
C LEU A 21 4.54 -21.79 3.54
N THR A 22 4.35 -21.84 4.86
CA THR A 22 4.81 -22.99 5.63
C THR A 22 4.10 -24.24 5.08
N GLY A 23 4.65 -25.44 5.33
CA GLY A 23 4.05 -26.67 4.80
C GLY A 23 2.57 -26.84 5.20
N GLU A 24 2.18 -26.29 6.34
CA GLU A 24 0.80 -26.26 6.83
C GLU A 24 -0.06 -25.23 6.07
N ASP A 25 0.44 -24.01 5.87
CA ASP A 25 -0.28 -22.96 5.12
C ASP A 25 -0.50 -23.34 3.65
N LEU A 26 0.47 -24.03 3.04
CA LEU A 26 0.35 -24.56 1.68
C LEU A 26 -0.74 -25.65 1.61
N ALA A 27 -0.77 -26.55 2.59
CA ALA A 27 -1.78 -27.61 2.65
C ALA A 27 -3.20 -27.04 2.84
N ILE A 28 -3.35 -26.03 3.69
CA ILE A 28 -4.63 -25.32 3.88
C ILE A 28 -5.04 -24.58 2.60
N SER A 29 -4.11 -23.88 1.95
CA SER A 29 -4.38 -23.19 0.69
C SER A 29 -4.83 -24.17 -0.41
N MET A 30 -4.20 -25.34 -0.52
CA MET A 30 -4.59 -26.37 -1.50
C MET A 30 -5.95 -27.00 -1.18
N LEU A 31 -6.28 -27.19 0.11
CA LEU A 31 -7.59 -27.69 0.53
C LEU A 31 -8.71 -26.70 0.20
N LEU A 32 -8.45 -25.41 0.35
CA LEU A 32 -9.42 -24.34 0.11
C LEU A 32 -9.51 -23.92 -1.37
N THR A 33 -8.56 -24.33 -2.22
CA THR A 33 -8.56 -24.02 -3.66
C THR A 33 -8.48 -25.31 -4.48
N PRO A 34 -9.63 -25.94 -4.80
CA PRO A 34 -9.70 -27.31 -5.30
C PRO A 34 -9.03 -27.55 -6.67
N ASP A 35 -8.78 -26.49 -7.46
CA ASP A 35 -8.16 -26.59 -8.79
C ASP A 35 -6.68 -26.18 -8.83
N GLY A 36 -6.01 -26.08 -7.67
CA GLY A 36 -4.58 -25.75 -7.61
C GLY A 36 -4.23 -24.32 -8.06
N ALA A 37 -5.25 -23.46 -8.25
CA ALA A 37 -5.04 -22.04 -8.43
C ALA A 37 -4.50 -21.45 -7.13
N LEU A 38 -3.28 -20.94 -7.14
CA LEU A 38 -2.81 -20.06 -6.07
C LEU A 38 -3.75 -18.85 -6.03
N THR A 39 -4.48 -18.68 -4.92
CA THR A 39 -5.34 -17.50 -4.70
C THR A 39 -4.55 -16.20 -4.56
N TYR A 40 -3.22 -16.28 -4.46
CA TYR A 40 -2.30 -15.15 -4.62
C TYR A 40 -2.15 -14.77 -6.10
N GLY A 41 -3.28 -14.59 -6.78
CA GLY A 41 -3.33 -14.05 -8.12
C GLY A 41 -3.15 -12.54 -8.07
N HIS A 42 -1.92 -12.08 -8.26
CA HIS A 42 -1.51 -10.98 -9.14
C HIS A 42 -2.25 -9.62 -9.15
N ASP A 43 -3.23 -9.37 -8.29
CA ASP A 43 -3.97 -8.09 -8.20
C ASP A 43 -3.42 -7.24 -7.05
N THR A 44 -2.10 -7.11 -7.01
CA THR A 44 -1.39 -6.29 -6.03
C THR A 44 -0.56 -5.29 -6.79
N PHE A 45 -0.67 -4.01 -6.43
CA PHE A 45 0.20 -2.98 -6.96
C PHE A 45 1.65 -3.36 -6.66
N THR A 46 2.52 -3.24 -7.67
CA THR A 46 3.95 -3.13 -7.41
C THR A 46 4.20 -1.88 -6.56
N GLN A 47 5.30 -1.85 -5.81
CA GLN A 47 5.66 -0.68 -5.00
C GLN A 47 5.68 0.62 -5.83
N ALA A 48 6.19 0.55 -7.06
CA ALA A 48 6.21 1.69 -7.98
C ALA A 48 4.81 2.13 -8.43
N GLU A 49 3.89 1.19 -8.67
CA GLU A 49 2.51 1.53 -9.00
C GLU A 49 1.77 2.12 -7.79
N PHE A 50 2.05 1.63 -6.58
CA PHE A 50 1.49 2.15 -5.35
C PHE A 50 1.97 3.58 -5.06
N GLU A 51 3.27 3.87 -5.22
CA GLU A 51 3.85 5.21 -5.09
C GLU A 51 3.32 6.18 -6.17
N CYS A 52 3.13 5.68 -7.40
CA CYS A 52 2.52 6.44 -8.49
C CYS A 52 1.05 6.78 -8.17
N LEU A 53 0.32 5.83 -7.59
CA LEU A 53 -1.07 6.03 -7.17
C LEU A 53 -1.18 7.05 -6.03
N GLU A 54 -0.32 6.94 -5.02
CA GLU A 54 -0.21 7.92 -3.92
C GLU A 54 -0.03 9.32 -4.49
N THR A 55 0.98 9.50 -5.35
CA THR A 55 1.32 10.80 -5.94
C THR A 55 0.12 11.38 -6.70
N LYS A 56 -0.53 10.59 -7.57
CA LYS A 56 -1.68 11.04 -8.35
C LYS A 56 -2.87 11.45 -7.49
N ILE A 57 -3.15 10.71 -6.41
CA ILE A 57 -4.28 11.02 -5.52
C ILE A 57 -3.99 12.30 -4.74
N LEU A 58 -2.80 12.43 -4.15
CA LEU A 58 -2.42 13.63 -3.39
C LEU A 58 -2.40 14.88 -4.28
N GLU A 59 -1.89 14.77 -5.52
CA GLU A 59 -1.93 15.86 -6.50
C GLU A 59 -3.35 16.28 -6.86
N ARG A 60 -4.26 15.33 -7.10
CA ARG A 60 -5.67 15.64 -7.38
C ARG A 60 -6.35 16.37 -6.23
N ILE A 61 -6.05 15.98 -4.99
CA ILE A 61 -6.58 16.68 -3.81
C ILE A 61 -6.00 18.10 -3.70
N GLN A 62 -4.71 18.27 -3.97
CA GLN A 62 -4.10 19.60 -3.98
C GLN A 62 -4.75 20.50 -5.05
N ILE A 63 -4.96 19.98 -6.26
CA ILE A 63 -5.65 20.71 -7.34
C ILE A 63 -7.08 21.06 -6.89
N PHE A 64 -7.84 20.12 -6.34
CA PHE A 64 -9.18 20.37 -5.83
C PHE A 64 -9.19 21.48 -4.79
N CYS A 65 -8.29 21.42 -3.80
CA CYS A 65 -8.20 22.43 -2.75
C CYS A 65 -7.77 23.81 -3.24
N ARG A 66 -6.99 23.90 -4.34
CA ARG A 66 -6.61 25.17 -4.98
C ARG A 66 -7.72 25.75 -5.83
N THR A 67 -8.47 24.90 -6.52
CA THR A 67 -9.55 25.31 -7.44
C THR A 67 -10.81 25.72 -6.68
N PHE A 68 -11.14 25.02 -5.60
CA PHE A 68 -12.36 25.25 -4.85
C PHE A 68 -12.02 25.79 -3.47
N VAL A 69 -12.43 27.02 -3.18
CA VAL A 69 -12.27 27.60 -1.83
C VAL A 69 -13.27 26.92 -0.89
N PRO A 70 -12.87 26.49 0.33
CA PRO A 70 -13.80 25.94 1.31
C PRO A 70 -14.84 26.99 1.72
N ARG A 71 -16.09 26.56 1.93
CA ARG A 71 -17.20 27.47 2.28
C ARG A 71 -17.09 27.98 3.73
N ASP A 72 -16.52 27.16 4.61
CA ASP A 72 -16.36 27.44 6.02
C ASP A 72 -15.10 26.77 6.58
N GLU A 73 -14.81 27.05 7.85
CA GLU A 73 -13.66 26.47 8.53
C GLU A 73 -13.78 24.96 8.73
N GLU A 74 -14.99 24.42 8.85
CA GLU A 74 -15.21 23.00 9.05
C GLU A 74 -14.81 22.22 7.79
N GLU A 75 -15.24 22.70 6.63
CA GLU A 75 -14.86 22.17 5.33
C GLU A 75 -13.35 22.27 5.11
N HIS A 76 -12.73 23.39 5.49
CA HIS A 76 -11.28 23.55 5.42
C HIS A 76 -10.54 22.51 6.29
N ARG A 77 -10.96 22.34 7.55
CA ARG A 77 -10.40 21.33 8.46
C ARG A 77 -10.62 19.90 7.95
N GLY A 78 -11.81 19.62 7.40
CA GLY A 78 -12.14 18.33 6.81
C GLY A 78 -11.20 17.97 5.65
N ARG A 79 -10.91 18.92 4.76
CA ARG A 79 -9.96 18.73 3.65
C ARG A 79 -8.53 18.50 4.13
N ILE A 80 -8.08 19.25 5.14
CA ILE A 80 -6.75 19.02 5.75
C ILE A 80 -6.67 17.62 6.37
N LYS A 81 -7.71 17.21 7.10
CA LYS A 81 -7.76 15.90 7.73
C LYS A 81 -7.72 14.79 6.68
N LEU A 82 -8.54 14.89 5.63
CA LEU A 82 -8.55 13.93 4.52
C LEU A 82 -7.16 13.77 3.89
N TYR A 83 -6.47 14.88 3.60
CA TYR A 83 -5.12 14.82 3.03
C TYR A 83 -4.12 14.11 3.96
N LYS A 84 -4.16 14.41 5.26
CA LYS A 84 -3.28 13.79 6.26
C LYS A 84 -3.58 12.30 6.43
N ASP A 85 -4.86 11.93 6.48
CA ASP A 85 -5.29 10.55 6.65
C ASP A 85 -4.87 9.71 5.44
N LEU A 86 -5.10 10.21 4.22
CA LEU A 86 -4.66 9.51 3.00
C LEU A 86 -3.14 9.34 2.95
N LYS A 87 -2.37 10.40 3.19
CA LYS A 87 -0.91 10.32 3.23
C LYS A 87 -0.43 9.28 4.25
N ARG A 88 -1.06 9.23 5.42
CA ARG A 88 -0.75 8.25 6.46
C ARG A 88 -1.09 6.81 6.01
N TYR A 89 -2.21 6.59 5.31
CA TYR A 89 -2.57 5.26 4.82
C TYR A 89 -1.60 4.75 3.75
N PHE A 90 -1.15 5.63 2.86
CA PHE A 90 -0.08 5.31 1.90
C PHE A 90 1.25 4.99 2.62
N GLU A 91 1.66 5.81 3.60
CA GLU A 91 2.89 5.58 4.36
C GLU A 91 2.89 4.26 5.17
N LEU A 92 1.72 3.81 5.63
CA LEU A 92 1.57 2.57 6.39
C LEU A 92 1.39 1.32 5.50
N GLY A 93 1.27 1.49 4.18
CA GLY A 93 0.96 0.39 3.26
C GLY A 93 -0.36 -0.34 3.60
N THR A 94 -1.26 0.33 4.32
CA THR A 94 -2.55 -0.22 4.76
C THR A 94 -3.65 0.50 4.00
N ILE A 95 -3.99 -0.02 2.82
CA ILE A 95 -5.17 0.38 2.05
C ILE A 95 -6.04 -0.85 1.86
#